data_AF-A0A2S4VXV2-F1
#
_entry.id   AF-A0A2S4VXV2-F1
#
_cell.length_a   1.000
_cell.length_b   1.000
_cell.length_c   1.000
_cell.angle_alpha   90.00
_cell.angle_beta   90.00
_cell.angle_gamma   90.00
#
_symmetry.space_group_name_H-M   'P 1'
#
loop_
_entity.id
_entity.type
_entity.pdbx_description
1 polymer ?
#
loop_
_entity_poly.entity_id
_entity_poly.type
_entity_poly.pdbx_seq_one_letter_code
_entity_poly.pdbx_strand_id
1 'polypeptide(L)'
;MPNEIPKVDELGVSSAPLKSASFYIGTFCKPYSEDFMLCKAENQNPEHCLKEGRRVTRCAQEAITKIKAACLDEFTSHWTCLDRNNHGFEFCRKPERDLNACLFQKLQFKKEIPGAPKDQEQIHEKKNPIYGPIQR
;
A
#
# COMPACT_ATOMS: atom_id res chain seq x y z
N MET A 1 24.73 -3.80 11.20
CA MET A 1 24.33 -2.50 11.78
C MET A 1 25.15 -2.29 13.05
N PRO A 2 25.74 -1.10 13.28
CA PRO A 2 26.42 -0.77 14.53
C PRO A 2 25.52 -1.05 15.75
N ASN A 3 26.10 -1.51 16.87
CA ASN A 3 25.35 -1.93 18.05
C ASN A 3 24.57 -0.79 18.73
N GLU A 4 24.97 0.46 18.48
CA GLU A 4 24.33 1.67 19.00
C GLU A 4 22.95 1.93 18.38
N ILE A 5 22.70 1.39 17.18
CA ILE A 5 21.44 1.61 16.48
C ILE A 5 20.49 0.44 16.79
N PRO A 6 19.31 0.71 17.38
CA PRO A 6 18.33 -0.33 17.65
C PRO A 6 17.90 -1.05 16.38
N LYS A 7 17.90 -2.37 16.42
CA LYS A 7 17.41 -3.22 15.32
C LYS A 7 15.90 -3.05 15.14
N VAL A 8 15.43 -3.21 13.91
CA VAL A 8 14.01 -3.27 13.55
C VAL A 8 13.80 -4.54 12.75
N ASP A 9 12.66 -5.20 12.96
CA ASP A 9 12.27 -6.31 12.10
C ASP A 9 11.88 -5.75 10.73
N GLU A 10 12.32 -6.41 9.68
CA GLU A 10 12.02 -5.99 8.30
C GLU A 10 10.58 -6.38 7.90
N LEU A 11 10.08 -5.82 6.80
CA LEU A 11 8.69 -6.05 6.38
C LEU A 11 8.40 -7.48 5.93
N GLY A 12 9.38 -8.19 5.36
CA GLY A 12 9.24 -9.59 4.95
C GLY A 12 8.16 -9.86 3.89
N VAL A 13 7.85 -8.89 3.02
CA VAL A 13 6.86 -9.02 1.94
C VAL A 13 7.49 -8.86 0.57
N SER A 14 6.96 -9.58 -0.43
CA SER A 14 7.34 -9.42 -1.83
C SER A 14 6.65 -8.20 -2.47
N SER A 15 7.01 -7.91 -3.73
CA SER A 15 6.53 -6.73 -4.47
C SER A 15 5.02 -6.70 -4.68
N ALA A 16 4.40 -7.82 -5.04
CA ALA A 16 2.96 -7.90 -5.34
C ALA A 16 2.07 -7.59 -4.11
N PRO A 17 2.24 -8.25 -2.94
CA PRO A 17 1.46 -7.91 -1.75
C PRO A 17 1.75 -6.49 -1.25
N LEU A 18 2.99 -6.01 -1.33
CA LEU A 18 3.31 -4.63 -0.98
C LEU A 18 2.60 -3.62 -1.88
N LYS A 19 2.55 -3.89 -3.20
CA LYS A 19 1.82 -3.05 -4.16
C LYS A 19 0.31 -3.08 -3.92
N SER A 20 -0.24 -4.25 -3.62
CA SER A 20 -1.66 -4.44 -3.28
C SER A 20 -2.06 -3.61 -2.05
N ALA A 21 -1.21 -3.59 -1.01
CA ALA A 21 -1.44 -2.85 0.23
C ALA A 21 -1.06 -1.36 0.18
N SER A 22 -0.43 -0.90 -0.93
CA SER A 22 0.25 0.40 -0.97
C SER A 22 -0.63 1.60 -0.61
N PHE A 23 -1.89 1.62 -1.05
CA PHE A 23 -2.84 2.69 -0.73
C PHE A 23 -3.24 2.70 0.75
N TYR A 24 -3.45 1.52 1.34
CA TYR A 24 -3.77 1.41 2.76
C TYR A 24 -2.58 1.84 3.61
N ILE A 25 -1.36 1.38 3.28
CA ILE A 25 -0.12 1.81 3.93
C ILE A 25 0.05 3.32 3.79
N GLY A 26 -0.18 3.88 2.60
CA GLY A 26 -0.05 5.31 2.34
C GLY A 26 -0.96 6.17 3.22
N THR A 27 -2.22 5.77 3.40
CA THR A 27 -3.16 6.49 4.27
C THR A 27 -2.88 6.24 5.75
N PHE A 28 -2.67 4.98 6.14
CA PHE A 28 -2.47 4.59 7.53
C PHE A 28 -1.14 5.14 8.09
N CYS A 29 -0.08 5.12 7.29
CA CYS A 29 1.26 5.57 7.68
C CYS A 29 1.61 6.98 7.21
N LYS A 30 0.65 7.74 6.68
CA LYS A 30 0.86 9.08 6.14
C LYS A 30 1.75 9.97 7.04
N PRO A 31 1.45 10.18 8.34
CA PRO A 31 2.24 11.09 9.17
C PRO A 31 3.70 10.65 9.32
N TYR A 32 3.96 9.34 9.40
CA TYR A 32 5.32 8.81 9.55
C TYR A 32 6.11 8.89 8.25
N SER A 33 5.46 8.60 7.12
CA SER A 33 6.08 8.69 5.79
C SER A 33 6.41 10.13 5.42
N GLU A 34 5.52 11.07 5.73
CA GLU A 34 5.76 12.50 5.50
C GLU A 34 6.90 13.03 6.39
N ASP A 35 6.91 12.69 7.68
CA ASP A 35 7.99 13.05 8.63
C ASP A 35 9.36 12.53 8.16
N PHE A 36 9.42 11.28 7.70
CA PHE A 36 10.64 10.70 7.13
C PHE A 36 11.12 11.45 5.88
N MET A 37 10.20 11.84 4.99
CA MET A 37 10.55 12.58 3.77
C MET A 37 10.98 14.02 4.08
N LEU A 38 10.38 14.67 5.08
CA LEU A 38 10.81 15.99 5.57
C LEU A 38 12.21 15.93 6.15
N CYS A 39 12.49 14.96 7.04
CA CYS A 39 13.83 14.74 7.59
C CYS A 39 14.89 14.57 6.49
N LYS A 40 14.58 13.78 5.46
CA LYS A 40 15.49 13.59 4.31
C LYS A 40 15.67 14.84 3.45
N ALA A 41 14.69 15.74 3.42
CA ALA A 41 14.80 17.00 2.71
C ALA A 41 15.65 18.02 3.48
N GLU A 42 15.62 17.97 4.82
CA GLU A 42 16.42 18.83 5.70
C GLU A 42 17.90 18.42 5.73
N ASN A 43 18.19 17.12 5.62
CA ASN A 43 19.55 16.61 5.76
C ASN A 43 19.89 15.51 4.74
N GLN A 44 21.03 15.64 4.06
CA GLN A 44 21.53 14.66 3.09
C GLN A 44 22.17 13.42 3.74
N ASN A 45 22.49 13.46 5.04
CA ASN A 45 23.05 12.31 5.75
C ASN A 45 21.95 11.25 6.01
N PRO A 46 22.06 10.03 5.44
CA PRO A 46 21.06 8.98 5.64
C PRO A 46 20.95 8.50 7.09
N GLU A 47 22.00 8.65 7.91
CA GLU A 47 21.97 8.24 9.32
C GLU A 47 21.06 9.12 10.18
N HIS A 48 20.87 10.38 9.76
CA HIS A 48 20.06 11.36 10.48
C HIS A 48 18.62 10.89 10.68
N CYS A 49 18.04 10.24 9.67
CA CYS A 49 16.63 9.85 9.63
C CYS A 49 16.38 8.38 9.97
N LEU A 50 17.34 7.67 10.58
CA LEU A 50 17.20 6.24 10.88
C LEU A 50 16.07 5.98 11.90
N LYS A 51 15.78 6.93 12.79
CA LYS A 51 14.71 6.81 13.77
C LYS A 51 13.34 6.87 13.10
N GLU A 52 13.16 7.80 12.18
CA GLU A 52 11.97 8.03 11.38
C GLU A 52 11.76 6.85 10.42
N GLY A 53 12.83 6.37 9.78
CA GLY A 53 12.80 5.17 8.94
C GLY A 53 12.29 3.94 9.68
N ARG A 54 12.74 3.70 10.93
CA ARG A 54 12.21 2.61 11.77
C ARG A 54 10.72 2.78 12.10
N ARG A 55 10.24 4.00 12.28
CA ARG A 55 8.80 4.27 12.51
C ARG A 55 7.97 3.92 11.28
N VAL A 56 8.45 4.29 10.09
CA VAL A 56 7.81 3.93 8.81
C VAL A 56 7.74 2.40 8.66
N THR A 57 8.84 1.68 8.89
CA THR A 57 8.88 0.21 8.80
C THR A 57 7.88 -0.43 9.75
N ARG A 58 7.86 -0.01 11.03
CA ARG A 58 6.92 -0.54 12.03
C ARG A 58 5.46 -0.26 11.66
N CYS A 59 5.15 0.94 11.18
CA CYS A 59 3.80 1.26 10.74
C CYS A 59 3.36 0.39 9.57
N ALA A 60 4.22 0.17 8.58
CA ALA A 60 3.90 -0.69 7.44
C ALA A 60 3.72 -2.15 7.86
N GLN A 61 4.49 -2.66 8.84
CA GLN A 61 4.26 -3.99 9.43
C GLN A 61 2.88 -4.10 10.08
N GLU A 62 2.48 -3.09 10.85
CA GLU A 62 1.17 -3.05 11.48
C GLU A 62 0.05 -3.02 10.44
N ALA A 63 0.19 -2.20 9.39
CA ALA A 63 -0.78 -2.09 8.31
C ALA A 63 -0.98 -3.44 7.58
N ILE A 64 0.12 -4.12 7.22
CA ILE A 64 0.06 -5.44 6.57
C ILE A 64 -0.55 -6.47 7.51
N THR A 65 -0.21 -6.43 8.80
CA THR A 65 -0.77 -7.34 9.80
C THR A 65 -2.28 -7.16 9.94
N LYS A 66 -2.77 -5.92 9.95
CA LYS A 66 -4.22 -5.61 9.96
C LYS A 66 -4.93 -6.10 8.71
N ILE A 67 -4.34 -5.90 7.52
CA ILE A 67 -4.92 -6.43 6.26
C ILE A 67 -5.01 -7.95 6.32
N LYS A 68 -3.92 -8.63 6.71
CA LYS A 68 -3.88 -10.10 6.82
C LYS A 68 -4.88 -10.63 7.85
N ALA A 69 -5.09 -9.94 8.97
CA ALA A 69 -6.05 -10.35 9.98
C ALA A 69 -7.51 -10.16 9.54
N ALA A 70 -7.79 -9.11 8.75
CA ALA A 70 -9.15 -8.75 8.37
C ALA A 70 -9.61 -9.34 7.02
N CYS A 71 -8.75 -9.36 6.00
CA CYS A 71 -9.13 -9.55 4.59
C CYS A 71 -8.12 -10.44 3.84
N LEU A 72 -7.64 -11.52 4.47
CA LEU A 72 -6.55 -12.35 3.91
C LEU A 72 -6.87 -12.91 2.54
N ASP A 73 -8.09 -13.41 2.33
CA ASP A 73 -8.49 -14.11 1.12
C ASP A 73 -8.61 -13.13 -0.07
N GLU A 74 -9.29 -12.01 0.13
CA GLU A 74 -9.41 -10.95 -0.88
C GLU A 74 -8.06 -10.33 -1.18
N PHE A 75 -7.23 -10.12 -0.14
CA PHE A 75 -5.88 -9.60 -0.31
C PHE A 75 -5.02 -10.55 -1.14
N THR A 76 -5.13 -11.86 -0.86
CA THR A 76 -4.39 -12.90 -1.58
C THR A 76 -4.82 -13.02 -3.03
N SER A 77 -6.12 -13.00 -3.28
CA SER A 77 -6.68 -12.95 -4.63
C SER A 77 -6.16 -11.75 -5.43
N HIS A 78 -6.16 -10.56 -4.81
CA HIS A 78 -5.71 -9.34 -5.47
C HIS A 78 -4.22 -9.35 -5.79
N TRP A 79 -3.35 -9.65 -4.82
CA TRP A 79 -1.92 -9.63 -5.10
C TRP A 79 -1.49 -10.77 -6.04
N THR A 80 -2.14 -11.94 -5.99
CA THR A 80 -1.87 -13.03 -6.94
C THR A 80 -2.23 -12.62 -8.36
N CYS A 81 -3.32 -11.87 -8.55
CA CYS A 81 -3.66 -11.29 -9.85
C CYS A 81 -2.58 -10.31 -10.32
N LEU A 82 -2.13 -9.40 -9.44
CA LEU A 82 -1.09 -8.43 -9.78
C LEU A 82 0.19 -9.13 -10.23
N ASP A 83 0.64 -10.15 -9.49
CA ASP A 83 1.87 -10.90 -9.76
C ASP A 83 1.84 -11.54 -11.18
N ARG A 84 0.68 -12.03 -11.61
CA ARG A 84 0.50 -12.63 -12.95
C ARG A 84 0.41 -11.62 -14.09
N ASN A 85 0.03 -10.37 -13.80
CA ASN A 85 -0.30 -9.35 -14.82
C ASN A 85 0.71 -8.19 -14.82
N ASN A 86 2.00 -8.50 -14.64
CA ASN A 86 3.08 -7.49 -14.60
C ASN A 86 2.79 -6.34 -13.61
N HIS A 87 2.13 -6.67 -12.51
CA HIS A 87 1.68 -5.72 -11.50
C HIS A 87 0.71 -4.62 -12.00
N GLY A 88 0.05 -4.75 -13.15
CA GLY A 88 -0.92 -3.77 -13.65
C GLY A 88 -2.25 -3.81 -12.87
N PHE A 89 -2.69 -2.68 -12.29
CA PHE A 89 -3.96 -2.61 -11.55
C PHE A 89 -5.18 -2.70 -12.47
N GLU A 90 -5.07 -2.18 -13.69
CA GLU A 90 -6.07 -2.22 -14.74
C GLU A 90 -6.55 -3.63 -15.08
N PHE A 91 -5.70 -4.63 -14.88
CA PHE A 91 -6.02 -6.04 -15.14
C PHE A 91 -6.67 -6.75 -13.93
N CYS A 92 -6.66 -6.12 -12.75
CA CYS A 92 -7.05 -6.73 -11.48
C CYS A 92 -8.18 -5.97 -10.76
N ARG A 93 -8.99 -5.19 -11.48
CA ARG A 93 -10.08 -4.38 -10.88
C ARG A 93 -11.13 -5.19 -10.14
N LYS A 94 -11.42 -6.43 -10.56
CA LYS A 94 -12.39 -7.29 -9.88
C LYS A 94 -11.91 -7.65 -8.46
N PRO A 95 -10.77 -8.35 -8.27
CA PRO A 95 -10.27 -8.65 -6.93
C PRO A 95 -9.88 -7.39 -6.14
N GLU A 96 -9.50 -6.30 -6.81
CA GLU A 96 -9.29 -5.01 -6.13
C GLU A 96 -10.57 -4.47 -5.48
N ARG A 97 -11.72 -4.55 -6.15
CA ARG A 97 -13.01 -4.11 -5.59
C ARG A 97 -13.43 -4.99 -4.41
N ASP A 98 -13.23 -6.30 -4.51
CA ASP A 98 -13.52 -7.24 -3.41
C ASP A 98 -12.67 -6.90 -2.17
N LEU A 99 -11.37 -6.65 -2.37
CA LEU A 99 -10.48 -6.20 -1.31
C LEU A 99 -10.91 -4.84 -0.73
N ASN A 100 -11.20 -3.85 -1.58
CA ASN A 100 -11.64 -2.52 -1.14
C ASN A 100 -12.93 -2.60 -0.32
N ALA A 101 -13.88 -3.44 -0.71
CA ALA A 101 -15.12 -3.67 0.03
C ALA A 101 -14.83 -4.26 1.42
N CYS A 102 -13.95 -5.25 1.52
CA CYS A 102 -13.55 -5.82 2.81
C CYS A 102 -12.84 -4.79 3.71
N LEU A 103 -11.89 -4.02 3.16
CA LEU A 103 -11.17 -2.99 3.90
C LEU A 103 -12.09 -1.87 4.39
N PHE A 104 -13.09 -1.49 3.59
CA PHE A 104 -14.10 -0.53 4.00
C PHE A 104 -14.96 -1.07 5.15
N GLN A 105 -15.46 -2.30 5.04
CA GLN A 105 -16.31 -2.90 6.06
C GLN A 105 -15.57 -3.13 7.40
N LYS A 106 -14.36 -3.69 7.36
CA LYS A 106 -13.65 -4.14 8.57
C LYS A 106 -12.67 -3.12 9.14
N LEU A 107 -12.03 -2.31 8.29
CA LEU A 107 -11.00 -1.36 8.69
C LEU A 107 -11.41 0.10 8.44
N GLN A 108 -12.64 0.35 7.97
CA GLN A 108 -13.17 1.68 7.67
C GLN A 108 -12.27 2.47 6.70
N PHE A 109 -11.57 1.75 5.82
CA PHE A 109 -10.67 2.33 4.85
C PHE A 109 -11.32 2.41 3.48
N LYS A 110 -11.29 3.60 2.88
CA LYS A 110 -11.68 3.83 1.49
C LYS A 110 -10.46 4.28 0.70
N LYS A 111 -10.23 3.61 -0.44
CA LYS A 111 -9.17 3.97 -1.37
C LYS A 111 -9.54 5.23 -2.14
N GLU A 112 -8.77 6.30 -1.93
CA GLU A 112 -8.93 7.57 -2.64
C GLU A 112 -7.59 8.00 -3.25
N ILE A 113 -7.58 8.28 -4.55
CA ILE A 113 -6.40 8.79 -5.25
C ILE A 113 -6.36 10.32 -5.09
N PRO A 114 -5.32 10.89 -4.46
CA PRO A 114 -5.18 12.34 -4.32
C PRO A 114 -4.92 12.98 -5.68
N GLY A 115 -5.47 14.17 -5.91
CA GLY A 115 -5.29 14.93 -7.15
C GLY A 115 -6.13 14.45 -8.34
N ALA A 116 -6.99 13.45 -8.18
CA ALA A 116 -7.96 13.06 -9.21
C ALA A 116 -8.97 14.19 -9.47
N PRO A 117 -9.43 14.40 -10.72
CA PRO A 117 -10.46 15.40 -11.04
C PRO A 117 -11.74 15.16 -10.23
N LYS A 118 -12.28 16.20 -9.59
CA LYS A 118 -13.47 16.09 -8.71
C LYS A 118 -14.77 15.79 -9.47
N ASP A 119 -14.79 16.15 -10.76
CA ASP A 119 -15.90 15.96 -11.69
C ASP A 119 -15.95 14.55 -12.29
N GLN A 120 -14.94 13.72 -12.03
CA GLN A 120 -14.82 12.38 -12.61
C GLN A 120 -14.76 11.29 -11.55
N GLU A 121 -15.29 10.11 -11.88
CA GLU A 121 -15.13 8.92 -11.06
C GLU A 121 -13.66 8.50 -10.99
N GLN A 122 -13.25 8.04 -9.80
CA GLN A 122 -11.93 7.44 -9.57
C GLN A 122 -11.71 6.26 -10.53
N ILE A 123 -10.50 6.11 -11.07
CA ILE A 123 -10.20 5.13 -12.12
C ILE A 123 -10.51 3.67 -11.73
N HIS A 124 -10.35 3.32 -10.45
CA HIS A 124 -10.67 1.99 -9.93
C HIS A 124 -12.19 1.74 -9.77
N GLU A 125 -12.99 2.80 -9.73
CA GLU A 125 -14.45 2.75 -9.62
C GLU A 125 -15.15 2.77 -10.99
N LYS A 126 -14.46 3.17 -12.06
CA LYS A 126 -15.06 3.21 -13.40
C LYS A 126 -15.64 1.84 -13.79
N LYS A 127 -16.90 1.85 -14.23
CA LYS A 127 -17.64 0.63 -14.62
C LYS A 127 -17.14 0.02 -15.94
N ASN A 128 -16.82 0.88 -16.92
CA ASN A 128 -16.39 0.48 -18.26
C ASN A 128 -15.00 1.06 -18.59
N PRO A 129 -13.90 0.49 -18.08
CA PRO A 129 -12.56 0.94 -18.40
C PRO A 129 -12.14 0.53 -19.82
N ILE A 130 -11.34 1.36 -20.48
CA ILE A 130 -10.79 1.07 -21.83
C ILE A 130 -9.80 -0.10 -21.76
N TYR A 131 -8.97 -0.13 -20.72
CA TYR A 131 -8.02 -1.20 -20.46
C TYR A 131 -8.61 -2.21 -19.46
N GLY A 132 -8.49 -3.50 -19.78
CA GLY A 132 -8.97 -4.60 -18.96
C GLY A 132 -8.10 -5.84 -19.13
N PRO A 133 -8.35 -6.92 -18.36
CA PRO A 133 -7.56 -8.14 -18.42
C PRO A 133 -7.42 -8.65 -19.86
N ILE A 134 -6.17 -8.89 -20.28
CA ILE A 134 -5.87 -9.47 -21.59
C ILE A 134 -6.47 -10.87 -21.58
N GLN A 135 -7.56 -11.08 -22.32
CA GLN A 135 -8.08 -12.41 -22.59
C GLN A 135 -7.02 -13.16 -23.38
N ARG A 136 -6.40 -14.17 -22.77
CA ARG A 136 -5.53 -15.12 -23.45
C ARG A 136 -6.33 -16.30 -23.94
#